data_AF-A0A9N7TZ90-F1
#
_entry.id   AF-A0A9N7TZ90-F1
#
_cell.length_a   1.000
_cell.length_b   1.000
_cell.length_c   1.000
_cell.angle_alpha   90.00
_cell.angle_beta   90.00
_cell.angle_gamma   90.00
#
_symmetry.space_group_name_H-M   'P 1'
#
loop_
_entity.id
_entity.type
_entity.pdbx_description
1 polymer ?
#
loop_
_entity_poly.entity_id
_entity_poly.type
_entity_poly.pdbx_seq_one_letter_code
_entity_poly.pdbx_strand_id
1 'polypeptide(L)'
;MATDELSSKLSRRLQIEDGAEDPVALDPPGHQNGSVEKPSTANADSELGAKLSRRGELNEGQGEHCQPSMKVFNPYTEFKEFSRKQIKDMEKMFKMN
;
A
#
# COMPACT_ATOMS: atom_id res chain seq x y z
N MET A 1 22.58 -17.41 -6.56
CA MET A 1 21.15 -17.76 -6.47
C MET A 1 20.29 -16.49 -6.53
N ALA A 2 20.13 -15.71 -5.45
CA ALA A 2 19.25 -14.52 -5.45
C ALA A 2 19.76 -13.36 -6.33
N THR A 3 21.08 -13.22 -6.49
CA THR A 3 21.71 -12.23 -7.36
C THR A 3 21.51 -12.51 -8.84
N ASP A 4 21.53 -13.78 -9.24
CA ASP A 4 21.47 -14.18 -10.66
C ASP A 4 20.08 -13.90 -11.26
N GLU A 5 19.03 -14.15 -10.47
CA GLU A 5 17.64 -13.80 -10.83
C GLU A 5 17.45 -12.28 -10.98
N LEU A 6 18.02 -11.51 -10.05
CA LEU A 6 17.93 -10.05 -10.10
C LEU A 6 18.66 -9.49 -11.33
N SER A 7 19.87 -9.96 -11.60
CA SER A 7 20.65 -9.57 -12.78
C SER A 7 19.92 -9.90 -14.07
N SER A 8 19.39 -11.12 -14.21
CA SER A 8 18.62 -11.53 -15.39
C SER A 8 17.39 -10.63 -15.61
N LYS A 9 16.68 -10.28 -14.54
CA LYS A 9 15.51 -9.40 -14.60
C LYS A 9 15.85 -7.96 -14.96
N LEU A 10 17.00 -7.45 -14.52
CA LEU A 10 17.49 -6.12 -14.89
C LEU A 10 17.95 -6.08 -16.35
N SER A 11 18.71 -7.07 -16.80
CA SER A 11 19.12 -7.18 -18.21
C SER A 11 17.92 -7.25 -19.15
N ARG A 12 16.89 -8.04 -18.78
CA ARG A 12 15.66 -8.11 -19.56
C ARG A 12 14.90 -6.78 -19.61
N ARG A 13 14.87 -6.01 -18.51
CA ARG A 13 14.25 -4.67 -18.51
C ARG A 13 14.96 -3.71 -19.44
N LEU A 14 16.30 -3.74 -19.47
CA LEU A 14 17.10 -2.90 -20.35
C LEU A 14 16.80 -3.21 -21.83
N GLN A 15 16.66 -4.49 -22.18
CA GLN A 15 16.29 -4.91 -23.53
C GLN A 15 14.88 -4.42 -23.93
N ILE A 16 13.95 -4.35 -22.98
CA ILE A 16 12.59 -3.82 -23.24
C ILE A 16 12.64 -2.31 -23.45
N GLU A 17 13.43 -1.57 -22.67
CA GLU A 17 13.62 -0.12 -22.81
C GLU A 17 14.29 0.25 -24.14
N ASP A 18 15.29 -0.53 -24.57
CA ASP A 18 15.96 -0.39 -25.85
C ASP A 18 15.10 -0.85 -27.05
N GLY A 19 13.88 -1.34 -26.80
CA GLY A 19 12.95 -1.83 -27.83
C GLY A 19 13.38 -3.14 -28.49
N ALA A 20 14.34 -3.87 -27.90
CA ALA A 20 14.80 -5.17 -28.38
C ALA A 20 13.83 -6.30 -28.01
N GLU A 21 13.03 -6.13 -26.96
CA GLU A 21 11.95 -7.05 -26.57
C GLU A 21 10.66 -6.29 -26.26
N ASP A 22 9.52 -6.84 -26.67
CA ASP A 22 8.22 -6.26 -26.32
C ASP A 22 7.88 -6.50 -24.84
N PRO A 23 7.32 -5.49 -24.14
CA PRO A 23 6.80 -5.69 -22.80
C PRO A 23 5.64 -6.69 -22.86
N VAL A 24 5.84 -7.87 -22.26
CA VAL A 24 4.79 -8.87 -22.12
C VAL A 24 3.73 -8.34 -21.16
N ALA A 25 2.72 -7.66 -21.69
CA ALA A 25 1.46 -7.47 -21.01
C ALA A 25 0.82 -8.85 -20.88
N LEU A 26 0.50 -9.26 -19.66
CA LEU A 26 -0.43 -10.37 -19.45
C LEU A 26 -1.74 -9.93 -20.10
N ASP A 27 -2.07 -10.54 -21.24
CA ASP A 27 -3.32 -10.32 -21.97
C ASP A 27 -4.49 -10.44 -20.97
N PRO A 28 -5.25 -9.37 -20.68
CA PRO A 28 -6.49 -9.54 -19.96
C PRO A 28 -7.45 -10.34 -20.86
N PRO A 29 -8.20 -11.32 -20.33
CA PRO A 29 -9.20 -12.00 -21.14
C PRO A 29 -10.17 -10.94 -21.66
N GLY A 30 -10.28 -10.88 -22.99
CA GLY A 30 -10.86 -9.78 -23.72
C GLY A 30 -12.24 -9.34 -23.22
N HIS A 31 -12.43 -8.02 -23.16
CA HIS A 31 -13.77 -7.42 -23.11
C HIS A 31 -13.97 -6.64 -24.40
N GLN A 32 -14.55 -7.33 -25.37
CA GLN A 32 -15.24 -6.70 -26.47
C GLN A 32 -16.49 -6.01 -25.93
N ASN A 33 -16.88 -4.93 -26.60
CA ASN A 33 -18.25 -4.41 -26.73
C ASN A 33 -18.66 -3.21 -25.85
N GLY A 34 -18.75 -2.05 -26.51
CA GLY A 34 -19.95 -1.21 -26.54
C GLY A 34 -20.35 -0.42 -25.28
N SER A 35 -20.10 0.89 -25.34
CA SER A 35 -20.97 1.99 -24.84
C SER A 35 -22.14 1.60 -23.93
N VAL A 36 -22.02 1.78 -22.61
CA VAL A 36 -23.08 2.34 -21.74
C VAL A 36 -22.42 2.99 -20.51
N GLU A 37 -22.81 4.23 -20.23
CA GLU A 37 -22.43 5.05 -19.09
C GLU A 37 -22.56 4.34 -17.73
N LYS A 38 -21.55 4.46 -16.87
CA LYS A 38 -21.65 4.06 -15.45
C LYS A 38 -20.78 4.93 -14.55
N PRO A 39 -21.35 5.87 -13.76
CA PRO A 39 -20.60 6.72 -12.83
C PRO A 39 -20.29 5.99 -11.52
N SER A 40 -19.90 4.71 -11.58
CA SER A 40 -19.62 3.89 -10.40
C SER A 40 -18.15 3.52 -10.25
N THR A 41 -17.32 3.73 -11.28
CA THR A 41 -15.88 3.42 -11.26
C THR A 41 -15.01 4.64 -10.97
N ALA A 42 -15.52 5.87 -11.11
CA ALA A 42 -14.74 7.09 -10.89
C ALA A 42 -14.07 7.14 -9.50
N ASN A 43 -14.73 6.63 -8.46
CA ASN A 43 -14.14 6.50 -7.12
C ASN A 43 -13.06 5.40 -7.06
N ALA A 44 -13.27 4.27 -7.77
CA ALA A 44 -12.28 3.20 -7.85
C ALA A 44 -11.03 3.63 -8.61
N ASP A 45 -11.18 4.42 -9.68
CA ASP A 45 -10.07 4.97 -10.46
C ASP A 45 -9.28 6.00 -9.65
N SER A 46 -9.97 6.83 -8.86
CA SER A 46 -9.35 7.80 -7.95
C SER A 46 -8.56 7.11 -6.82
N GLU A 47 -9.15 6.12 -6.15
CA GLU A 47 -8.45 5.34 -5.11
C GLU A 47 -7.25 4.56 -5.67
N LEU A 48 -7.39 3.99 -6.88
CA LEU A 48 -6.32 3.26 -7.54
C LEU A 48 -5.18 4.20 -7.94
N GLY A 49 -5.50 5.37 -8.50
CA GLY A 49 -4.52 6.41 -8.83
C GLY A 49 -3.75 6.88 -7.60
N ALA A 50 -4.44 7.15 -6.48
CA ALA A 50 -3.80 7.52 -5.23
C ALA A 50 -2.85 6.42 -4.70
N LYS A 51 -3.25 5.14 -4.80
CA LYS A 51 -2.39 4.00 -4.41
C LYS A 51 -1.16 3.86 -5.30
N LEU A 52 -1.31 4.07 -6.61
CA LEU A 52 -0.20 4.04 -7.56
C LEU A 52 0.79 5.17 -7.31
N SER A 53 0.32 6.41 -7.16
CA SER A 53 1.18 7.56 -6.83
C SER A 53 1.96 7.32 -5.55
N ARG A 54 1.28 6.89 -4.48
CA ARG A 54 1.92 6.51 -3.21
C ARG A 54 2.99 5.42 -3.39
N ARG A 55 2.76 4.45 -4.28
CA ARG A 55 3.74 3.37 -4.55
C ARG A 55 4.95 3.90 -5.32
N GLY A 56 4.73 4.83 -6.26
CA GLY A 56 5.79 5.55 -6.94
C GLY A 56 6.68 6.30 -5.95
N GLU A 57 6.08 7.13 -5.10
CA GLU A 57 6.80 7.89 -4.06
C GLU A 57 7.66 6.98 -3.15
N LEU A 58 7.13 5.81 -2.75
CA LEU A 58 7.89 4.85 -1.95
C LEU A 58 9.04 4.19 -2.73
N ASN A 59 8.88 3.91 -4.02
CA ASN A 59 9.95 3.36 -4.86
C ASN A 59 11.06 4.39 -5.09
N GLU A 60 10.73 5.67 -5.22
CA GLU A 60 11.68 6.79 -5.35
C GLU A 60 12.33 7.19 -4.00
N GLY A 61 11.93 6.55 -2.89
CA GLY A 61 12.40 6.89 -1.56
C GLY A 61 11.90 8.22 -1.01
N GLN A 62 10.90 8.84 -1.66
CA GLN A 62 10.32 10.14 -1.28
C GLN A 62 9.05 10.02 -0.44
N GLY A 63 8.43 8.84 -0.39
CA GLY A 63 7.24 8.61 0.44
C GLY A 63 7.62 8.43 1.91
N GLU A 64 6.99 9.19 2.80
CA GLU A 64 6.99 8.83 4.23
C GLU A 64 6.46 7.40 4.34
N HIS A 65 7.31 6.50 4.84
CA HIS A 65 6.85 5.22 5.34
C HIS A 65 5.96 5.50 6.55
N CYS A 66 4.69 5.83 6.30
CA CYS A 66 3.63 5.79 7.29
C CYS A 66 3.46 4.32 7.67
N GLN A 67 4.40 3.79 8.45
CA GLN A 67 4.32 2.47 9.03
C GLN A 67 3.24 2.58 10.11
N PRO A 68 2.17 1.78 10.03
CA PRO A 68 1.15 1.73 11.08
C PRO A 68 1.75 1.47 12.47
N SER A 69 2.95 0.86 12.52
CA SER A 69 3.69 0.55 13.73
C SER A 69 4.37 1.74 14.42
N MET A 70 4.45 2.93 13.79
CA MET A 70 5.12 4.08 14.42
C MET A 70 4.31 4.74 15.53
N LYS A 71 2.98 4.48 15.60
CA LYS A 71 2.16 4.94 16.71
C LYS A 71 2.04 3.85 17.77
N VAL A 72 2.95 3.88 18.74
CA VAL A 72 2.80 3.10 19.97
C VAL A 72 1.70 3.73 20.80
N PHE A 73 0.62 2.98 21.00
CA PHE A 73 -0.48 3.40 21.86
C PHE A 73 -0.01 3.46 23.32
N ASN A 74 -0.10 4.63 23.94
CA ASN A 74 0.19 4.82 25.36
C ASN A 74 -1.05 5.36 26.07
N PRO A 75 -1.75 4.55 26.89
CA PRO A 75 -3.02 4.97 27.49
C PRO A 75 -2.86 6.20 28.40
N TYR A 76 -1.67 6.42 28.95
CA TYR A 76 -1.40 7.59 29.81
C TYR A 76 -1.22 8.90 29.03
N THR A 77 -0.96 8.85 27.73
CA THR A 77 -0.88 10.05 26.87
C THR A 77 -2.11 10.25 26.02
N GLU A 78 -2.80 9.17 25.62
CA GLU A 78 -4.06 9.22 24.88
C GLU A 78 -5.24 9.61 25.78
N PHE A 79 -5.19 9.27 27.07
CA PHE A 79 -6.25 9.57 28.03
C PHE A 79 -5.75 10.37 29.23
N LYS A 80 -5.35 11.62 28.99
CA LYS A 80 -4.88 12.54 30.04
C LYS A 80 -5.98 12.90 31.05
N GLU A 81 -7.23 12.65 30.68
CA GLU A 81 -8.41 13.08 31.45
C GLU A 81 -8.73 12.08 32.57
N PHE A 82 -8.06 10.93 32.56
CA PHE A 82 -8.13 9.94 33.61
C PHE A 82 -6.80 9.88 34.38
N SER A 83 -6.91 9.74 35.69
CA SER A 83 -5.74 9.46 36.52
C SER A 83 -5.15 8.09 36.16
N ARG A 84 -3.84 7.93 36.43
CA ARG A 84 -3.15 6.64 36.27
C ARG A 84 -3.83 5.50 37.06
N LYS A 85 -4.44 5.84 38.20
CA LYS A 85 -5.23 4.91 39.03
C LYS A 85 -6.49 4.44 38.29
N GLN A 86 -7.28 5.35 37.75
CA GLN A 86 -8.50 5.04 36.99
C GLN A 86 -8.20 4.19 35.75
N ILE A 87 -7.15 4.52 35.00
CA ILE A 87 -6.73 3.73 33.83
C ILE A 87 -6.43 2.28 34.21
N LYS A 88 -5.68 2.06 35.32
CA LYS A 88 -5.38 0.71 35.82
C LYS A 88 -6.60 -0.05 36.33
N ASP A 89 -7.50 0.65 37.02
CA ASP A 89 -8.72 0.03 37.55
C ASP A 89 -9.64 -0.42 36.39
N MET A 90 -9.74 0.38 35.32
CA MET A 90 -10.42 0.01 34.08
C MET A 90 -9.73 -1.15 33.37
N GLU A 91 -8.39 -1.13 33.22
CA GLU A 91 -7.63 -2.24 32.65
C GLU A 91 -7.91 -3.56 33.38
N LYS A 92 -7.96 -3.52 34.73
CA LYS A 92 -8.28 -4.70 35.54
C LYS A 92 -9.69 -5.23 35.26
N MET A 93 -10.67 -4.34 35.14
CA MET A 93 -12.05 -4.73 34.80
C MET A 93 -12.12 -5.41 33.44
N PHE A 94 -11.42 -4.88 32.43
CA PHE A 94 -11.35 -5.48 31.09
C PHE A 94 -10.65 -6.84 31.07
N LYS A 95 -9.63 -7.07 31.92
CA LYS A 95 -8.90 -8.35 31.99
C LYS A 95 -9.60 -9.45 32.79
N MET A 96 -10.59 -9.08 33.61
CA MET A 96 -11.34 -10.02 34.44
C MET A 96 -12.60 -10.57 33.75
N ASN A 97 -12.86 -10.12 32.52
CA ASN A 97 -13.88 -10.67 31.62
C ASN A 97 -13.21 -11.57 30.56
#